data_AF-A0A2V8NV35-F1
#
_entry.id   AF-A0A2V8NV35-F1
#
_cell.length_a   1.000
_cell.length_b   1.000
_cell.length_c   1.000
_cell.angle_alpha   90.00
_cell.angle_beta   90.00
_cell.angle_gamma   90.00
#
_symmetry.space_group_name_H-M   'P 1'
#
loop_
_entity.id
_entity.type
_entity.pdbx_description
1 polymer ?
#
loop_
_entity_poly.entity_id
_entity_poly.type
_entity_poly.pdbx_seq_one_letter_code
_entity_poly.pdbx_strand_id
1 'polypeptide(L)' 'MVVLSVLPAVAQTQAGISGVIHDPTGAVIPGVTVTVTNPATNFVRTAISNEAGVYN' A
#
# COMPACT_ATOMS: atom_id res chain seq x y z
N MET A 1 26.41 -38.45 4.29
CA MET A 1 25.39 -37.49 4.74
C MET A 1 25.48 -36.26 3.86
N VAL A 2 24.41 -35.93 3.14
CA VAL A 2 24.32 -34.69 2.36
C VAL A 2 23.67 -33.64 3.26
N VAL A 3 24.38 -32.55 3.54
CA VAL A 3 23.85 -31.41 4.28
C VAL A 3 23.33 -30.42 3.25
N LEU A 4 22.01 -30.24 3.19
CA LEU A 4 21.34 -29.28 2.31
C LEU A 4 21.12 -27.98 3.09
N SER A 5 21.93 -26.95 2.81
CA SER A 5 21.76 -25.62 3.40
C SER A 5 20.68 -24.84 2.64
N VAL A 6 19.58 -24.49 3.32
CA VAL A 6 18.55 -23.59 2.79
C VAL A 6 18.93 -22.16 3.15
N LEU A 7 19.22 -21.32 2.16
CA LEU A 7 19.35 -19.87 2.37
C LEU A 7 17.95 -19.24 2.46
N PRO A 8 17.73 -18.28 3.39
CA PRO A 8 16.47 -17.56 3.46
C PRO A 8 16.24 -16.72 2.19
N ALA A 9 15.11 -16.91 1.52
CA ALA A 9 14.70 -16.11 0.38
C ALA A 9 14.09 -14.78 0.86
N VAL A 10 14.83 -13.68 0.67
CA VAL A 10 14.30 -12.32 0.84
C VAL A 10 13.45 -11.94 -0.39
N ALA A 11 12.17 -12.33 -0.37
CA ALA A 11 11.26 -12.12 -1.51
C ALA A 11 10.16 -11.06 -1.26
N GLN A 12 10.15 -10.37 -0.12
CA GLN A 12 9.07 -9.44 0.22
C GLN A 12 9.58 -8.00 0.25
N THR A 13 9.50 -7.31 -0.89
CA THR A 13 9.47 -5.84 -0.88
C THR A 13 8.00 -5.42 -0.92
N GLN A 14 7.46 -5.00 0.22
CA GLN A 14 6.14 -4.39 0.29
C GLN A 14 6.30 -2.91 -0.06
N ALA A 15 6.12 -2.57 -1.33
CA ALA A 15 6.02 -1.16 -1.73
C ALA A 15 4.72 -0.58 -1.13
N GLY A 16 4.88 0.42 -0.25
CA GLY A 16 3.76 1.15 0.33
C GLY A 16 3.44 2.39 -0.48
N ILE A 17 2.17 2.76 -0.55
CA ILE A 17 1.72 4.04 -1.13
C ILE A 17 0.97 4.75 -0.02
N SER A 18 1.50 5.89 0.40
CA SER A 18 0.91 6.74 1.42
C SER A 18 0.63 8.13 0.87
N GLY A 19 -0.49 8.73 1.27
CA GLY A 19 -0.82 10.11 0.95
C GLY A 19 -1.93 10.64 1.84
N VAL A 20 -2.23 11.94 1.71
CA VAL A 20 -3.29 12.64 2.46
C VAL A 20 -4.33 13.19 1.50
N ILE A 21 -5.62 12.97 1.81
CA ILE A 21 -6.73 13.43 0.98
C ILE A 21 -7.26 14.76 1.51
N HIS A 22 -7.26 15.78 0.65
CA HIS A 22 -7.76 17.12 0.95
C HIS A 22 -8.91 17.49 -0.01
N ASP A 23 -9.85 18.30 0.47
CA ASP A 23 -10.85 18.96 -0.36
C ASP A 23 -10.29 20.24 -1.03
N PRO A 24 -11.04 20.90 -1.95
CA PRO A 24 -10.60 22.14 -2.58
C PRO A 24 -10.36 23.33 -1.64
N THR A 25 -10.85 23.24 -0.39
CA THR A 25 -10.63 24.25 0.67
C THR A 25 -9.40 23.93 1.53
N GLY A 26 -8.80 22.75 1.37
CA GLY A 26 -7.65 22.27 2.12
C GLY A 26 -8.01 21.44 3.37
N ALA A 27 -9.28 21.09 3.57
CA ALA A 27 -9.69 20.26 4.71
C ALA A 27 -9.43 18.77 4.42
N VAL A 28 -8.99 18.01 5.44
CA VAL A 28 -8.80 16.55 5.31
C VAL A 28 -10.13 15.82 5.26
N ILE A 29 -10.24 14.82 4.38
CA ILE A 29 -11.47 14.02 4.21
C ILE A 29 -11.24 12.58 4.71
N PRO A 30 -11.82 12.18 5.85
CA PRO A 30 -11.78 10.79 6.30
C PRO A 30 -12.77 9.91 5.52
N GLY A 31 -12.49 8.60 5.47
CA GLY A 31 -13.42 7.60 4.92
C GLY A 31 -13.43 7.48 3.40
N VAL A 32 -12.51 8.14 2.71
CA VAL A 32 -12.36 8.01 1.26
C VAL A 32 -11.65 6.70 0.91
N THR A 33 -12.25 5.94 0.00
CA THR A 33 -11.68 4.71 -0.56
C THR A 33 -10.66 5.06 -1.65
N VAL A 34 -9.43 4.61 -1.47
CA VAL A 34 -8.34 4.69 -2.44
C VAL A 34 -8.12 3.33 -3.06
N THR A 35 -8.21 3.26 -4.39
CA THR A 35 -7.93 2.05 -5.17
C THR A 35 -6.67 2.29 -5.99
N VAL A 36 -5.64 1.48 -5.75
CA VAL A 36 -4.40 1.49 -6.52
C VAL A 36 -4.34 0.25 -7.39
N THR A 37 -4.16 0.44 -8.69
CA THR A 37 -3.94 -0.63 -9.66
C THR A 37 -2.52 -0.58 -10.18
N ASN A 38 -1.80 -1.70 -10.09
CA ASN A 38 -0.52 -1.87 -10.77
C ASN A 38 -0.78 -2.29 -12.23
N PRO A 39 -0.47 -1.45 -13.24
CA PRO A 39 -0.78 -1.75 -14.64
C PRO A 39 0.07 -2.90 -15.22
N ALA A 40 1.22 -3.20 -14.63
CA ALA A 40 2.10 -4.27 -15.11
C ALA A 40 1.64 -5.66 -14.65
N THR A 41 0.99 -5.74 -13.48
CA THR A 41 0.58 -7.03 -12.88
C THR A 41 -0.93 -7.17 -12.72
N ASN A 42 -1.70 -6.11 -12.98
CA ASN A 42 -3.12 -5.97 -12.65
C ASN A 42 -3.44 -6.19 -11.15
N PHE A 43 -2.43 -6.11 -10.29
CA PHE A 43 -2.64 -6.19 -8.85
C PHE A 43 -3.38 -4.94 -8.36
N VAL A 44 -4.47 -5.15 -7.60
CA VAL A 44 -5.28 -4.08 -7.04
C VAL A 44 -5.18 -4.09 -5.53
N ARG A 45 -4.96 -2.91 -4.93
CA ARG A 45 -5.00 -2.71 -3.50
C ARG A 45 -5.95 -1.57 -3.16
N THR A 46 -6.82 -1.81 -2.18
CA THR A 46 -7.75 -0.82 -1.65
C THR A 46 -7.36 -0.44 -0.22
N ALA A 47 -7.41 0.86 0.08
CA ALA A 47 -7.19 1.40 1.41
C ALA A 47 -8.24 2.48 1.71
N ILE A 48 -8.63 2.62 2.97
CA ILE A 48 -9.54 3.67 3.41
C ILE A 48 -8.71 4.71 4.15
N SER A 49 -8.89 5.98 3.83
CA SER A 49 -8.24 7.10 4.53
C SER A 49 -8.75 7.23 5.97
N ASN A 50 -7.83 7.43 6.92
CA ASN A 50 -8.16 7.65 8.33
C ASN A 50 -8.55 9.11 8.64
N GLU A 51 -8.74 9.44 9.92
CA GLU A 51 -9.12 10.79 10.40
C GLU A 51 -8.11 11.90 10.04
N ALA A 52 -6.86 11.55 9.75
CA ALA A 52 -5.85 12.49 9.27
C ALA A 52 -5.78 12.54 7.73
N GLY A 53 -6.71 11.90 7.02
CA GLY A 53 -6.71 11.75 5.56
C GLY A 53 -5.66 10.76 5.03
N VAL A 54 -4.94 10.06 5.92
CA VAL A 54 -3.81 9.18 5.57
C VAL A 54 -4.32 7.81 5.13
N TYR A 55 -3.84 7.32 3.98
CA TYR A 55 -3.98 5.93 3.54
C TYR A 55 -2.59 5.27 3.45
N ASN A 56 -2.48 3.94 3.64
CA ASN A 56 -1.21 3.21 3.57
C ASN A 56 -1.38 1.75 3.13
#